data_AF-A0A1Y2V9K8-F1
#
_entry.id   AF-A0A1Y2V9K8-F1
#
_cell.length_a   1.000
_cell.length_b   1.000
_cell.length_c   1.000
_cell.angle_alpha   90.00
_cell.angle_beta   90.00
_cell.angle_gamma   90.00
#
_symmetry.space_group_name_H-M   'P 1'
#
loop_
_entity.id
_entity.type
_entity.pdbx_description
1 polymer ?
#
loop_
_entity_poly.entity_id
_entity_poly.type
_entity_poly.pdbx_seq_one_letter_code
_entity_poly.pdbx_strand_id
1 'polypeptide(L)'
;MGNMDEVLDVLELRHILDRDVNLLSGGELQRFAIGTVCVQKADVYMFDEPSSYLDVKQRLSAARMIRSLLGPDNYVIVVEHDLSVLDYLSDYICVLYGKPAVYGVVTLPHSVREGINIFLDGHIPTENLRFREESLTFRISEGTDDFQADKARAFSYPKMEKTLGNFRLRIDGGEFTDSEIIVMMGENGTGKTTFCRLLAGALKPDSAKKVPEMRISMKPQTITPKFEGTVRQLFFKRIKQAFLSPQFQTDVVNCNVWLLLWLSACLLIST
;
A
#
# COMPACT_ATOMS: atom_id res chain seq x y z
N MET A 1 -22.73 13.46 -19.14
CA MET A 1 -23.57 13.82 -17.99
C MET A 1 -24.28 12.63 -17.34
N GLY A 2 -24.48 11.48 -18.01
CA GLY A 2 -25.20 10.35 -17.42
C GLY A 2 -24.43 9.47 -16.42
N ASN A 3 -23.09 9.50 -16.39
CA ASN A 3 -22.27 8.64 -15.54
C ASN A 3 -21.81 9.32 -14.23
N MET A 4 -22.16 10.58 -14.00
CA MET A 4 -21.71 11.33 -12.82
C MET A 4 -22.26 10.71 -11.53
N ASP A 5 -23.56 10.39 -11.49
CA ASP A 5 -24.19 9.80 -10.30
C ASP A 5 -23.61 8.43 -9.97
N GLU A 6 -23.35 7.62 -10.99
CA GLU A 6 -22.71 6.31 -10.85
C GLU A 6 -21.28 6.46 -10.31
N VAL A 7 -20.48 7.37 -10.87
CA VAL A 7 -19.12 7.64 -10.40
C VAL A 7 -19.12 8.10 -8.93
N LEU A 8 -20.05 8.99 -8.56
CA LEU A 8 -20.18 9.48 -7.18
C LEU A 8 -20.56 8.36 -6.20
N ASP A 9 -21.37 7.40 -6.64
CA ASP A 9 -21.81 6.26 -5.82
C ASP A 9 -20.71 5.20 -5.68
N VAL A 10 -20.12 4.78 -6.79
CA VAL A 10 -19.08 3.73 -6.81
C VAL A 10 -17.83 4.18 -6.07
N LEU A 11 -17.42 5.45 -6.22
CA LEU A 11 -16.24 6.02 -5.55
C LEU A 11 -16.54 6.60 -4.16
N GLU A 12 -17.78 6.43 -3.66
CA GLU A 12 -18.22 6.90 -2.34
C GLU A 12 -17.96 8.41 -2.12
N LEU A 13 -18.16 9.26 -3.14
CA LEU A 13 -17.78 10.69 -3.12
C LEU A 13 -18.88 11.64 -2.64
N ARG A 14 -20.12 11.15 -2.44
CA ARG A 14 -21.26 12.02 -2.06
C ARG A 14 -21.03 12.86 -0.80
N HIS A 15 -20.30 12.32 0.17
CA HIS A 15 -20.04 12.98 1.46
C HIS A 15 -18.97 14.09 1.39
N ILE A 16 -18.25 14.22 0.27
CA ILE A 16 -17.20 15.23 0.10
C ILE A 16 -17.56 16.34 -0.90
N LEU A 17 -18.75 16.31 -1.50
CA LEU A 17 -19.17 17.24 -2.55
C LEU A 17 -19.07 18.72 -2.12
N ASP A 18 -19.40 19.03 -0.88
CA ASP A 18 -19.38 20.39 -0.33
C ASP A 18 -18.07 20.75 0.39
N ARG A 19 -17.05 19.90 0.31
CA ARG A 19 -15.76 20.09 1.01
C ARG A 19 -14.73 20.72 0.08
N ASP A 20 -13.89 21.59 0.64
CA ASP A 20 -12.74 22.13 -0.08
C ASP A 20 -11.73 21.01 -0.37
N VAL A 21 -11.22 20.97 -1.61
CA VAL A 21 -10.25 19.98 -2.10
C VAL A 21 -9.00 19.94 -1.21
N ASN A 22 -8.59 21.09 -0.66
CA ASN A 22 -7.42 21.19 0.22
C ASN A 22 -7.60 20.49 1.58
N LEU A 23 -8.84 20.15 1.95
CA LEU A 23 -9.19 19.50 3.21
C LEU A 23 -9.39 17.99 3.06
N LEU A 24 -9.29 17.46 1.84
CA LEU A 24 -9.46 16.03 1.57
C LEU A 24 -8.25 15.23 2.08
N SER A 25 -8.53 14.04 2.61
CA SER A 25 -7.50 13.03 2.89
C SER A 25 -6.93 12.48 1.57
N GLY A 26 -5.72 11.89 1.62
CA GLY A 26 -5.08 11.33 0.42
C GLY A 26 -5.96 10.32 -0.33
N GLY A 27 -6.71 9.48 0.39
CA GLY A 27 -7.64 8.53 -0.24
C GLY A 27 -8.88 9.19 -0.85
N GLU A 28 -9.45 10.21 -0.21
CA GLU A 28 -10.56 11.00 -0.78
C GLU A 28 -10.11 11.76 -2.02
N LEU A 29 -8.92 12.38 -1.97
CA LEU A 29 -8.32 13.10 -3.09
C LEU A 29 -8.06 12.16 -4.27
N GLN A 30 -7.54 10.96 -4.02
CA GLN A 30 -7.30 9.96 -5.04
C GLN A 30 -8.61 9.53 -5.73
N ARG A 31 -9.65 9.22 -4.96
CA ARG A 31 -10.96 8.85 -5.53
C ARG A 31 -11.60 10.00 -6.30
N PHE A 32 -11.47 11.23 -5.80
CA PHE A 32 -11.92 12.41 -6.52
C PHE A 32 -11.18 12.55 -7.86
N ALA A 33 -9.85 12.41 -7.88
CA ALA A 33 -9.06 12.46 -9.11
C ALA A 33 -9.49 11.39 -10.13
N ILE A 34 -9.66 10.13 -9.69
CA ILE A 34 -10.19 9.05 -10.54
C ILE A 34 -11.55 9.43 -11.10
N GLY A 35 -12.47 9.90 -10.24
CA GLY A 35 -13.81 10.32 -10.66
C GLY A 35 -13.81 11.44 -11.69
N THR A 36 -12.91 12.43 -11.57
CA THR A 36 -12.81 13.52 -12.55
C THR A 36 -12.41 13.02 -13.94
N VAL A 37 -11.52 12.02 -14.02
CA VAL A 37 -11.11 11.39 -15.29
C VAL A 37 -12.26 10.56 -15.86
N CYS A 38 -12.96 9.79 -15.03
CA CYS A 38 -14.08 8.93 -15.46
C CYS A 38 -15.27 9.71 -16.05
N VAL A 39 -15.49 10.95 -15.63
CA VAL A 39 -16.61 11.78 -16.10
C VAL A 39 -16.31 12.46 -17.44
N GLN A 40 -15.03 12.61 -17.77
CA GLN A 40 -14.60 13.17 -19.06
C GLN A 40 -14.90 12.19 -20.18
N LYS A 41 -15.32 12.71 -21.33
CA LYS A 41 -15.40 11.91 -22.56
C LYS A 41 -14.08 12.06 -23.30
N ALA A 42 -13.30 10.99 -23.32
CA ALA A 42 -12.03 10.91 -24.04
C ALA A 42 -11.93 9.57 -24.78
N ASP A 43 -11.11 9.56 -25.83
CA ASP A 43 -10.77 8.34 -26.57
C ASP A 43 -9.68 7.53 -25.84
N VAL A 44 -8.87 8.20 -25.00
CA VAL A 44 -7.81 7.57 -24.21
C VAL A 44 -7.88 8.06 -22.76
N TYR A 45 -7.96 7.11 -21.82
CA TYR A 45 -7.89 7.34 -20.38
C TYR A 45 -6.56 6.81 -19.85
N MET A 46 -5.89 7.61 -19.03
CA MET A 46 -4.63 7.23 -18.40
C MET A 46 -4.75 7.37 -16.88
N PHE A 47 -4.35 6.34 -16.16
CA PHE A 47 -4.32 6.29 -14.70
C PHE A 47 -2.93 5.94 -14.22
N ASP A 48 -2.33 6.83 -13.42
CA ASP A 48 -1.01 6.63 -12.83
C ASP A 48 -1.17 6.32 -11.33
N GLU A 49 -0.86 5.09 -10.94
CA GLU A 49 -1.01 4.53 -9.59
C GLU A 49 -2.38 4.81 -8.92
N PRO A 50 -3.53 4.48 -9.55
CA PRO A 50 -4.85 4.79 -9.01
C PRO A 50 -5.13 4.15 -7.63
N SER A 51 -4.50 3.03 -7.28
CA SER A 51 -4.69 2.31 -6.01
C SER A 51 -3.99 2.96 -4.81
N SER A 52 -3.13 3.95 -5.04
CA SER A 52 -2.36 4.63 -4.00
C SER A 52 -3.26 5.25 -2.93
N TYR A 53 -2.91 5.07 -1.66
CA TYR A 53 -3.65 5.53 -0.47
C TYR A 53 -5.06 4.94 -0.26
N LEU A 54 -5.57 4.13 -1.18
CA LEU A 54 -6.87 3.47 -1.06
C LEU A 54 -6.77 2.22 -0.16
N ASP A 55 -7.83 1.96 0.60
CA ASP A 55 -8.01 0.67 1.28
C ASP A 55 -8.47 -0.42 0.31
N VAL A 56 -8.47 -1.68 0.77
CA VAL A 56 -8.78 -2.85 -0.08
C VAL A 56 -10.14 -2.72 -0.79
N LYS A 57 -11.17 -2.22 -0.10
CA LYS A 57 -12.50 -2.06 -0.69
C LYS A 57 -12.49 -0.94 -1.72
N GLN A 58 -11.91 0.21 -1.38
CA GLN A 58 -11.80 1.37 -2.26
C GLN A 58 -10.98 1.07 -3.51
N ARG A 59 -9.92 0.25 -3.41
CA ARG A 59 -9.14 -0.24 -4.57
C ARG A 59 -10.01 -1.02 -5.54
N LEU A 60 -10.80 -1.97 -5.03
CA LEU A 60 -11.69 -2.78 -5.87
C LEU A 60 -12.79 -1.93 -6.51
N SER A 61 -13.36 -0.97 -5.78
CA SER A 61 -14.34 -0.03 -6.33
C SER A 61 -13.75 0.86 -7.42
N ALA A 62 -12.56 1.43 -7.19
CA ALA A 62 -11.83 2.21 -8.18
C ALA A 62 -11.52 1.37 -9.43
N ALA A 63 -11.06 0.14 -9.23
CA ALA A 63 -10.73 -0.76 -10.32
C ALA A 63 -11.97 -1.11 -11.17
N ARG A 64 -13.12 -1.36 -10.53
CA ARG A 64 -14.41 -1.55 -11.21
C ARG A 64 -14.81 -0.34 -12.05
N MET A 65 -14.64 0.87 -11.50
CA MET A 65 -14.97 2.10 -12.20
C MET A 65 -14.06 2.34 -13.40
N ILE A 66 -12.76 2.11 -13.26
CA ILE A 66 -11.81 2.24 -14.37
C ILE A 66 -12.16 1.23 -15.47
N ARG A 67 -12.49 0.00 -15.10
CA ARG A 67 -12.88 -1.05 -16.06
C ARG A 67 -14.19 -0.75 -16.78
N SER A 68 -15.16 -0.08 -16.13
CA SER A 68 -16.43 0.28 -16.77
C SER A 68 -16.29 1.39 -17.81
N LEU A 69 -15.15 2.10 -17.85
CA LEU A 69 -14.84 3.02 -18.93
C LEU A 69 -14.57 2.29 -20.24
N LEU A 70 -14.09 1.03 -20.21
CA LEU A 70 -13.71 0.32 -21.41
C LEU A 70 -14.92 0.08 -22.32
N GLY A 71 -14.83 0.59 -23.54
CA GLY A 71 -15.80 0.45 -24.61
C GLY A 71 -15.10 0.09 -25.93
N PRO A 72 -15.87 -0.10 -27.01
CA PRO A 72 -15.31 -0.54 -28.30
C PRO A 72 -14.41 0.49 -28.98
N ASP A 73 -14.54 1.78 -28.64
CA ASP A 73 -13.86 2.88 -29.32
C ASP A 73 -12.88 3.65 -28.42
N ASN A 74 -12.48 3.09 -27.28
CA ASN A 74 -11.59 3.78 -26.36
C ASN A 74 -10.48 2.90 -25.79
N TYR A 75 -9.47 3.59 -25.25
CA TYR A 75 -8.29 2.97 -24.68
C TYR A 75 -8.15 3.37 -23.21
N VAL A 76 -7.77 2.41 -22.38
CA VAL A 76 -7.42 2.65 -20.97
C VAL A 76 -5.99 2.19 -20.75
N ILE A 77 -5.18 3.04 -20.13
CA ILE A 77 -3.81 2.77 -19.74
C ILE A 77 -3.72 2.95 -18.23
N VAL A 78 -3.21 1.93 -17.54
CA VAL A 78 -3.03 1.97 -16.09
C VAL A 78 -1.59 1.62 -15.74
N VAL A 79 -1.01 2.39 -14.83
CA VAL A 79 0.25 2.08 -14.15
C VAL A 79 -0.08 1.66 -12.73
N GLU A 80 0.37 0.47 -12.32
CA GLU A 80 0.10 -0.07 -11.00
C GLU A 80 1.28 -0.85 -10.43
N HIS A 81 1.33 -0.89 -9.10
CA HIS A 81 2.29 -1.70 -8.34
C HIS A 81 1.59 -2.82 -7.56
N ASP A 82 0.27 -2.76 -7.42
CA ASP A 82 -0.52 -3.80 -6.75
C ASP A 82 -0.95 -4.89 -7.76
N LEU A 83 -0.30 -6.05 -7.69
CA LEU A 83 -0.59 -7.19 -8.58
C LEU A 83 -2.06 -7.64 -8.50
N SER A 84 -2.72 -7.48 -7.34
CA SER A 84 -4.12 -7.90 -7.19
C SER A 84 -5.09 -6.96 -7.92
N VAL A 85 -4.80 -5.67 -7.92
CA VAL A 85 -5.56 -4.66 -8.66
C VAL A 85 -5.29 -4.81 -10.16
N LEU A 86 -4.03 -5.03 -10.52
CA LEU A 86 -3.57 -5.18 -11.89
C LEU A 86 -4.20 -6.40 -12.57
N ASP A 87 -4.28 -7.54 -11.89
CA ASP A 87 -4.95 -8.77 -12.37
C ASP A 87 -6.44 -8.55 -12.68
N TYR A 88 -7.10 -7.68 -11.90
CA TYR A 88 -8.51 -7.36 -12.12
C TYR A 88 -8.74 -6.33 -13.25
N LEU A 89 -7.81 -5.38 -13.40
CA LEU A 89 -7.93 -4.24 -14.31
C LEU A 89 -7.56 -4.54 -15.76
N SER A 90 -6.55 -5.39 -15.95
CA SER A 90 -5.81 -5.42 -17.21
C SER A 90 -6.24 -6.62 -18.05
N ASP A 91 -6.28 -6.45 -19.37
CA ASP A 91 -6.35 -7.57 -20.33
C ASP A 91 -4.95 -7.97 -20.82
N TYR A 92 -4.04 -7.00 -20.85
CA TYR A 92 -2.64 -7.16 -21.23
C TYR A 92 -1.71 -6.44 -20.24
N ILE A 93 -0.48 -6.93 -20.12
CA ILE A 93 0.54 -6.36 -19.24
C ILE A 93 1.83 -6.18 -20.03
N CYS A 94 2.45 -5.01 -19.90
CA CYS A 94 3.88 -4.85 -20.17
C CYS A 94 4.64 -4.63 -18.86
N VAL A 95 5.82 -5.26 -18.79
CA VAL A 95 6.73 -5.14 -17.65
C VAL A 95 7.78 -4.11 -18.01
N LEU A 96 8.01 -3.11 -17.15
CA LEU A 96 9.22 -2.29 -17.27
C LEU A 96 10.32 -2.89 -16.42
N TYR A 97 11.52 -2.94 -16.97
CA TYR A 97 12.71 -3.37 -16.27
C TYR A 97 13.90 -2.45 -16.58
N GLY A 98 14.93 -2.51 -15.75
CA GLY A 98 16.16 -1.74 -15.96
C GLY A 98 16.87 -1.41 -14.67
N LYS A 99 17.67 -0.34 -14.69
CA LYS A 99 18.38 0.14 -13.52
C LYS A 99 17.76 1.47 -13.07
N PRO A 100 17.22 1.56 -11.83
CA PRO A 100 16.60 2.78 -11.32
C PRO A 100 17.49 4.01 -11.51
N ALA A 101 16.90 5.09 -12.02
CA ALA A 101 17.59 6.36 -12.35
C ALA A 101 18.71 6.27 -13.40
N VAL A 102 18.84 5.15 -14.12
CA VAL A 102 19.84 4.98 -15.20
C VAL A 102 19.17 4.67 -16.53
N TYR A 103 18.34 3.62 -16.59
CA TYR A 103 17.60 3.27 -17.81
C TYR A 103 16.37 2.41 -17.48
N GLY A 104 15.38 2.44 -18.36
CA GLY A 104 14.20 1.58 -18.32
C GLY A 104 13.85 1.10 -19.73
N VAL A 105 13.42 -0.16 -19.83
CA VAL A 105 12.99 -0.83 -21.07
C VAL A 105 11.59 -1.38 -20.83
N VAL A 106 10.71 -1.25 -21.82
CA VAL A 106 9.33 -1.76 -21.79
C VAL A 106 9.30 -3.05 -22.62
N THR A 107 8.76 -4.14 -22.06
CA THR A 107 8.56 -5.38 -22.82
C THR A 107 7.46 -5.24 -23.87
N LEU A 108 7.34 -6.24 -24.74
CA LEU A 108 6.12 -6.43 -25.52
C LEU A 108 4.93 -6.78 -24.60
N PRO A 109 3.69 -6.66 -25.10
CA PRO A 109 2.49 -6.97 -24.33
C PRO A 109 2.34 -8.46 -24.14
N HIS A 110 2.15 -8.88 -22.89
CA HIS A 110 1.87 -10.25 -22.50
C HIS A 110 0.44 -10.39 -21.98
N SER A 111 -0.08 -11.62 -21.97
CA SER A 111 -1.31 -11.90 -21.22
C SER A 111 -1.11 -11.63 -19.74
N VAL A 112 -2.18 -11.28 -19.01
CA VAL A 112 -2.14 -10.94 -17.58
C VAL A 112 -1.36 -11.97 -16.76
N ARG A 113 -1.72 -13.24 -16.89
CA ARG A 113 -1.10 -14.33 -16.15
C ARG A 113 0.38 -14.49 -16.47
N GLU A 114 0.75 -14.36 -17.74
CA GLU A 114 2.14 -14.49 -18.18
C GLU A 114 2.99 -13.30 -17.69
N GLY A 115 2.49 -12.07 -17.84
CA GLY A 115 3.18 -10.86 -17.38
C GLY A 115 3.42 -10.87 -15.87
N ILE A 116 2.44 -11.27 -15.05
CA ILE A 116 2.61 -11.41 -13.61
C ILE A 116 3.66 -12.48 -13.27
N ASN A 117 3.65 -13.63 -13.95
CA ASN A 117 4.63 -14.68 -13.71
C ASN A 117 6.05 -14.26 -14.10
N ILE A 118 6.23 -13.59 -15.24
CA ILE A 118 7.51 -13.00 -15.66
C ILE A 118 8.00 -12.01 -14.59
N PHE A 119 7.10 -11.17 -14.08
CA PHE A 119 7.41 -10.21 -13.04
C PHE A 119 7.83 -10.88 -11.71
N LEU A 120 7.14 -11.94 -11.30
CA LEU A 120 7.45 -12.70 -10.08
C LEU A 120 8.73 -13.53 -10.23
N ASP A 121 9.01 -14.11 -11.38
CA ASP A 121 10.24 -14.87 -11.62
C ASP A 121 11.47 -13.96 -11.75
N GLY A 122 11.29 -12.74 -12.28
CA GLY A 122 12.40 -11.80 -12.50
C GLY A 122 13.19 -12.07 -13.79
N HIS A 123 12.60 -12.85 -14.69
CA HIS A 123 13.22 -13.30 -15.93
C HIS A 123 12.21 -13.25 -17.08
N ILE A 124 12.63 -12.70 -18.21
CA ILE A 124 11.85 -12.54 -19.44
C ILE A 124 12.31 -13.63 -20.42
N PRO A 125 11.54 -14.72 -20.61
CA PRO A 125 11.98 -15.85 -21.41
C PRO A 125 12.21 -15.52 -22.88
N THR A 126 11.40 -14.63 -23.46
CA THR A 126 11.46 -14.23 -24.87
C THR A 126 12.74 -13.47 -25.22
N GLU A 127 13.28 -12.71 -24.27
CA GLU A 127 14.51 -11.93 -24.43
C GLU A 127 15.73 -12.64 -23.81
N ASN A 128 15.52 -13.79 -23.16
CA ASN A 128 16.51 -14.50 -22.36
C ASN A 128 17.25 -13.57 -21.37
N LEU A 129 16.50 -12.66 -20.74
CA LEU A 129 17.02 -11.59 -19.89
C LEU A 129 16.51 -11.75 -18.46
N ARG A 130 17.43 -11.78 -17.50
CA ARG A 130 17.13 -11.78 -16.06
C ARG A 130 17.35 -10.39 -15.48
N PHE A 131 16.28 -9.73 -15.04
CA PHE A 131 16.35 -8.39 -14.45
C PHE A 131 16.36 -8.42 -12.92
N ARG A 132 16.09 -9.59 -12.30
CA ARG A 132 16.24 -9.81 -10.86
C ARG A 132 16.90 -11.16 -10.57
N GLU A 133 17.87 -11.18 -9.66
CA GLU A 133 18.61 -12.39 -9.31
C GLU A 133 17.72 -13.44 -8.62
N GLU A 134 16.89 -12.99 -7.67
CA GLU A 134 15.99 -13.85 -6.90
C GLU A 134 14.53 -13.70 -7.34
N SER A 135 13.79 -14.80 -7.41
CA SER A 135 12.36 -14.78 -7.67
C SER A 135 11.58 -14.39 -6.41
N LEU A 136 10.45 -13.71 -6.59
CA LEU A 136 9.52 -13.42 -5.51
C LEU A 136 8.67 -14.66 -5.26
N THR A 137 8.93 -15.33 -4.14
CA THR A 137 8.14 -16.48 -3.70
C THR A 137 7.22 -16.05 -2.57
N PHE A 138 5.93 -16.31 -2.72
CA PHE A 138 4.99 -16.21 -1.62
C PHE A 138 5.22 -17.41 -0.72
N ARG A 139 5.85 -17.20 0.43
CA ARG A 139 5.92 -18.22 1.47
C ARG A 139 4.52 -18.39 2.05
N ILE A 140 3.76 -19.33 1.51
CA ILE A 140 2.66 -19.92 2.24
C ILE A 140 3.36 -20.70 3.35
N SER A 141 3.31 -20.19 4.57
CA SER A 141 3.82 -20.88 5.74
C SER A 141 2.94 -22.11 5.99
N GLU A 142 3.19 -23.19 5.25
CA GLU A 142 2.77 -24.52 5.62
C GLU A 142 3.68 -24.98 6.77
N GLY A 143 3.12 -24.94 7.98
CA GLY A 143 3.85 -25.28 9.20
C GLY A 143 4.60 -24.08 9.76
N THR A 144 3.97 -23.39 10.71
CA THR A 144 4.75 -22.94 11.86
C THR A 144 5.40 -24.18 12.43
N ASP A 145 6.74 -24.28 12.40
CA ASP A 145 7.42 -24.99 13.48
C ASP A 145 6.76 -24.45 14.75
N ASP A 146 6.13 -25.33 15.53
CA ASP A 146 5.53 -25.00 16.82
C ASP A 146 6.66 -24.51 17.73
N PHE A 147 7.13 -23.28 17.52
CA PHE A 147 7.76 -22.51 18.56
C PHE A 147 6.70 -22.48 19.66
N GLN A 148 6.92 -23.27 20.72
CA GLN A 148 6.20 -23.11 21.96
C GLN A 148 6.40 -21.65 22.36
N ALA A 149 5.44 -20.81 21.97
CA ALA A 149 5.42 -19.43 22.37
C ALA A 149 5.41 -19.47 23.89
N ASP A 150 6.48 -18.99 24.49
CA ASP A 150 6.66 -18.97 25.92
C ASP A 150 5.61 -17.98 26.45
N LYS A 151 4.41 -18.48 26.79
CA LYS A 151 3.26 -17.69 27.27
C LYS A 151 3.58 -16.88 28.55
N ALA A 152 4.78 -17.05 29.09
CA ALA A 152 5.32 -16.33 30.23
C ALA A 152 5.37 -14.80 30.03
N ARG A 153 5.31 -14.29 28.79
CA ARG A 153 5.31 -12.85 28.48
C ARG A 153 4.18 -12.47 27.52
N ALA A 154 2.95 -12.63 27.98
CA ALA A 154 1.79 -12.07 27.28
C ALA A 154 1.62 -10.58 27.66
N PHE A 155 1.58 -9.71 26.66
CA PHE A 155 1.18 -8.32 26.83
C PHE A 155 -0.32 -8.21 26.65
N SER A 156 -1.04 -7.85 27.72
CA SER A 156 -2.48 -7.61 27.66
C SER A 156 -2.79 -6.13 27.58
N TYR A 157 -3.81 -5.77 26.80
CA TYR A 157 -4.36 -4.43 26.77
C TYR A 157 -5.84 -4.46 27.17
N PRO A 158 -6.29 -3.51 28.01
CA PRO A 158 -7.67 -3.49 28.47
C PRO A 158 -8.60 -3.02 27.36
N LYS A 159 -9.91 -3.24 27.57
CA LYS A 159 -10.95 -2.58 26.79
C LYS A 159 -10.76 -1.05 26.85
N MET A 160 -10.73 -0.41 25.70
CA MET A 160 -10.50 1.03 25.54
C MET A 160 -11.61 1.65 24.69
N GLU A 161 -11.95 2.89 25.00
CA GLU A 161 -12.79 3.72 24.15
C GLU A 161 -12.09 5.05 23.89
N LYS A 162 -12.25 5.58 22.67
CA LYS A 162 -11.75 6.89 22.30
C LYS A 162 -12.72 7.60 21.38
N THR A 163 -13.06 8.83 21.73
CA THR A 163 -13.90 9.72 20.94
C THR A 163 -13.04 10.86 20.38
N LEU A 164 -13.11 11.05 19.06
CA LEU A 164 -12.41 12.10 18.32
C LEU A 164 -13.45 12.85 17.48
N GLY A 165 -14.01 13.92 18.02
CA GLY A 165 -15.12 14.63 17.38
C GLY A 165 -16.33 13.70 17.16
N ASN A 166 -16.70 13.49 15.90
CA ASN A 166 -17.83 12.64 15.52
C ASN A 166 -17.46 11.14 15.43
N PHE A 167 -16.18 10.81 15.54
CA PHE A 167 -15.69 9.43 15.44
C PHE A 167 -15.55 8.80 16.83
N ARG A 168 -16.10 7.60 17.01
CA ARG A 168 -15.96 6.81 18.25
C ARG A 168 -15.32 5.46 17.95
N LEU A 169 -14.14 5.25 18.51
CA LEU A 169 -13.40 4.00 18.46
C LEU A 169 -13.66 3.19 19.73
N ARG A 170 -14.09 1.94 19.56
CA ARG A 170 -14.19 0.94 20.63
C ARG A 170 -13.21 -0.18 20.35
N ILE A 171 -12.41 -0.51 21.35
CA ILE A 171 -11.40 -1.55 21.28
C ILE A 171 -11.70 -2.52 22.41
N ASP A 172 -11.98 -3.77 22.08
CA ASP A 172 -12.10 -4.83 23.08
C ASP A 172 -10.73 -5.21 23.63
N GLY A 173 -10.71 -5.73 24.86
CA GLY A 173 -9.46 -6.16 25.48
C GLY A 173 -8.91 -7.39 24.78
N GLY A 174 -7.59 -7.46 24.65
CA GLY A 174 -6.90 -8.57 24.02
C GLY A 174 -5.50 -8.79 24.58
N GLU A 175 -4.86 -9.83 24.11
CA GLU A 175 -3.53 -10.26 24.52
C GLU A 175 -2.66 -10.50 23.29
N PHE A 176 -1.37 -10.21 23.42
CA PHE A 176 -0.35 -10.46 22.41
C PHE A 176 0.74 -11.30 23.04
N THR A 177 1.23 -12.34 22.35
CA THR A 177 2.36 -13.13 22.86
C THR A 177 3.69 -12.69 22.24
N ASP A 178 4.80 -13.04 22.90
CA ASP A 178 6.13 -12.77 22.38
C ASP A 178 6.33 -13.52 21.05
N SER A 179 6.91 -12.81 20.07
CA SER A 179 7.25 -13.35 18.73
C SER A 179 6.08 -13.55 17.76
N GLU A 180 4.91 -12.96 18.02
CA GLU A 180 3.79 -12.96 17.07
C GLU A 180 3.80 -11.74 16.14
N ILE A 181 3.43 -11.95 14.88
CA ILE A 181 3.11 -10.88 13.93
C ILE A 181 1.59 -10.76 13.85
N ILE A 182 1.07 -9.60 14.21
CA ILE A 182 -0.38 -9.32 14.19
C ILE A 182 -0.68 -8.33 13.09
N VAL A 183 -1.51 -8.76 12.15
CA VAL A 183 -1.91 -7.94 11.00
C VAL A 183 -3.26 -7.29 11.30
N MET A 184 -3.29 -5.96 11.29
CA MET A 184 -4.53 -5.19 11.41
C MET A 184 -5.04 -4.80 10.03
N MET A 185 -6.24 -5.26 9.68
CA MET A 185 -6.92 -4.94 8.42
C MET A 185 -8.23 -4.20 8.67
N GLY A 186 -8.67 -3.42 7.68
CA GLY A 186 -9.94 -2.69 7.70
C GLY A 186 -9.92 -1.45 6.83
N GLU A 187 -11.08 -0.84 6.61
CA GLU A 187 -11.24 0.37 5.78
C GLU A 187 -10.48 1.58 6.37
N ASN A 188 -10.18 2.57 5.54
CA ASN A 188 -9.64 3.85 5.99
C ASN A 188 -10.63 4.53 6.94
N GLY A 189 -10.14 5.17 8.01
CA GLY A 189 -10.99 5.81 9.01
C GLY A 189 -11.56 4.89 10.10
N THR A 190 -11.37 3.56 10.03
CA THR A 190 -11.79 2.60 11.07
C THR A 190 -11.04 2.72 12.40
N GLY A 191 -9.99 3.54 12.48
CA GLY A 191 -9.26 3.81 13.72
C GLY A 191 -8.00 2.97 13.94
N LYS A 192 -7.52 2.21 12.95
CA LYS A 192 -6.26 1.43 13.02
C LYS A 192 -5.08 2.25 13.54
N THR A 193 -4.82 3.39 12.91
CA THR A 193 -3.73 4.30 13.30
C THR A 193 -3.97 4.90 14.70
N THR A 194 -5.23 5.15 15.07
CA THR A 194 -5.59 5.64 16.41
C THR A 194 -5.32 4.56 17.47
N PHE A 195 -5.62 3.30 17.18
CA PHE A 195 -5.29 2.18 18.06
C PHE A 195 -3.79 2.01 18.26
N CYS A 196 -2.98 2.08 17.20
CA CYS A 196 -1.51 2.08 17.33
C CYS A 196 -1.01 3.23 18.22
N ARG A 197 -1.59 4.42 18.11
CA ARG A 197 -1.24 5.58 18.93
C ARG A 197 -1.67 5.44 20.39
N LEU A 198 -2.80 4.78 20.65
CA LEU A 198 -3.26 4.44 22.01
C LEU A 198 -2.30 3.45 22.67
N LEU A 199 -1.91 2.39 21.95
CA LEU A 199 -0.92 1.42 22.42
C LEU A 199 0.44 2.08 22.67
N ALA A 200 0.90 2.95 21.75
CA ALA A 200 2.14 3.71 21.88
C ALA A 200 2.13 4.76 23.00
N GLY A 201 1.01 4.98 23.69
CA GLY A 201 0.86 6.03 24.71
C GLY A 201 0.88 7.46 24.16
N ALA A 202 0.90 7.63 22.83
CA ALA A 202 0.85 8.93 22.16
C ALA A 202 -0.55 9.57 22.25
N LEU A 203 -1.59 8.74 22.39
CA LEU A 203 -2.96 9.15 22.70
C LEU A 203 -3.41 8.45 23.98
N LYS A 204 -4.19 9.16 24.80
CA LYS A 204 -4.80 8.58 26.01
C LYS A 204 -6.23 8.13 25.73
N PRO A 205 -6.64 6.93 26.20
CA PRO A 205 -8.03 6.50 26.11
C PRO A 205 -8.94 7.44 26.93
N ASP A 206 -10.22 7.49 26.59
CA ASP A 206 -11.21 8.23 27.38
C ASP A 206 -11.56 7.48 28.67
N SER A 207 -11.37 6.16 28.68
CA SER A 207 -11.48 5.35 29.88
C SER A 207 -10.28 5.56 30.81
N ALA A 208 -10.51 5.53 32.13
CA ALA A 208 -9.46 5.74 33.14
C ALA A 208 -8.40 4.61 33.23
N LYS A 209 -8.53 3.55 32.42
CA LYS A 209 -7.63 2.40 32.43
C LYS A 209 -6.37 2.73 31.63
N LYS A 210 -5.21 2.64 32.29
CA LYS A 210 -3.91 2.84 31.65
C LYS A 210 -3.50 1.59 30.87
N VAL A 211 -2.96 1.81 29.68
CA VAL A 211 -2.25 0.77 28.92
C VAL A 211 -0.92 0.49 29.62
N PRO A 212 -0.45 -0.77 29.70
CA PRO A 212 0.86 -1.08 30.27
C PRO A 212 1.99 -0.32 29.58
N GLU A 213 3.00 0.11 30.34
CA GLU A 213 4.18 0.75 29.77
C GLU A 213 4.99 -0.27 28.95
N MET A 214 5.06 -0.04 27.64
CA MET A 214 5.80 -0.86 26.69
C MET A 214 6.80 0.01 25.94
N ARG A 215 7.98 -0.53 25.64
CA ARG A 215 8.97 0.12 24.77
C ARG A 215 8.55 -0.09 23.32
N ILE A 216 7.80 0.86 22.77
CA ILE A 216 7.22 0.77 21.43
C ILE A 216 8.06 1.56 20.43
N SER A 217 8.45 0.90 19.34
CA SER A 217 8.98 1.56 18.14
C SER A 217 7.85 1.70 17.12
N MET A 218 7.50 2.94 16.76
CA MET A 218 6.38 3.22 15.86
C MET A 218 6.86 3.93 14.60
N LYS A 219 6.55 3.36 13.43
CA LYS A 219 6.66 4.05 12.14
C LYS A 219 5.35 4.84 11.90
N PRO A 220 5.39 6.17 11.76
CA PRO A 220 4.18 6.93 11.44
C PRO A 220 3.71 6.61 10.02
N GLN A 221 2.39 6.65 9.80
CA GLN A 221 1.77 6.44 8.49
C GLN A 221 2.16 7.54 7.49
N THR A 222 2.24 8.79 7.94
CA THR A 222 2.71 9.93 7.14
C THR A 222 4.12 10.29 7.56
N ILE A 223 5.04 10.32 6.61
CA ILE A 223 6.44 10.67 6.83
C ILE A 223 6.65 12.11 6.37
N THR A 224 6.80 13.03 7.31
CA THR A 224 7.23 14.40 7.01
C THR A 224 8.69 14.54 7.46
N PRO A 225 9.63 14.88 6.57
CA PRO A 225 11.02 15.06 6.95
C PRO A 225 11.12 16.26 7.91
N LYS A 226 11.59 15.99 9.14
CA LYS A 226 11.82 17.02 10.17
C LYS A 226 13.30 17.18 10.52
N PHE A 227 14.16 16.37 9.91
CA PHE A 227 15.59 16.38 10.19
C PHE A 227 16.31 17.11 9.06
N GLU A 228 17.05 18.15 9.42
CA GLU A 228 17.93 18.85 8.51
C GLU A 228 19.29 18.13 8.46
N GLY A 229 19.69 17.70 7.27
CA GLY A 229 20.90 16.94 7.03
C GLY A 229 20.68 15.76 6.09
N THR A 230 21.71 14.93 5.96
CA THR A 230 21.65 13.75 5.08
C THR A 230 21.02 12.55 5.79
N VAL A 231 20.44 11.64 5.00
CA VAL A 231 19.92 10.34 5.50
C VAL A 231 20.99 9.58 6.28
N ARG A 232 22.25 9.63 5.81
CA ARG A 232 23.40 9.05 6.53
C ARG A 232 23.56 9.65 7.93
N GLN A 233 23.51 10.98 8.07
CA GLN A 233 23.62 11.65 9.37
C GLN A 233 22.48 11.24 10.31
N LEU A 234 21.25 11.11 9.80
CA LEU A 234 20.10 10.66 10.61
C LEU A 234 20.30 9.24 11.14
N PHE A 235 20.74 8.31 10.28
CA PHE A 235 21.02 6.92 10.69
C PHE A 235 22.16 6.84 11.71
N PHE A 236 23.27 7.54 11.48
CA PHE A 236 24.36 7.61 12.46
C PHE A 236 23.93 8.22 13.79
N LYS A 237 23.02 9.21 13.78
CA LYS A 237 22.51 9.84 15.01
C LYS A 237 21.56 8.94 15.79
N ARG A 238 20.71 8.16 15.12
CA ARG A 238 19.65 7.36 15.76
C ARG A 238 20.05 5.92 16.04
N ILE A 239 20.80 5.28 15.15
CA ILE A 239 21.03 3.83 15.16
C ILE A 239 22.47 3.46 14.75
N LYS A 240 23.48 4.19 15.23
CA LYS A 240 24.90 3.99 14.86
C LYS A 240 25.36 2.53 14.89
N GLN A 241 25.07 1.81 15.98
CA GLN A 241 25.51 0.43 16.14
C GLN A 241 24.82 -0.51 15.13
N ALA A 242 23.51 -0.35 14.93
CA ALA A 242 22.78 -1.14 13.95
C ALA A 242 23.22 -0.81 12.51
N PHE A 243 23.48 0.46 12.20
CA PHE A 243 23.96 0.90 10.89
C PHE A 243 25.30 0.25 10.51
N LEU A 244 26.17 -0.02 11.48
CA LEU A 244 27.46 -0.69 11.27
C LEU A 244 27.35 -2.21 11.18
N SER A 245 26.19 -2.79 11.51
CA SER A 245 26.01 -4.24 11.45
C SER A 245 26.07 -4.73 10.00
N PRO A 246 26.72 -5.89 9.73
CA PRO A 246 26.75 -6.47 8.39
C PRO A 246 25.35 -6.72 7.82
N GLN A 247 24.40 -7.12 8.68
CA GLN A 247 23.01 -7.37 8.28
C GLN A 247 22.34 -6.10 7.78
N PHE A 248 22.46 -4.97 8.48
CA PHE A 248 21.89 -3.70 8.00
C PHE A 248 22.58 -3.20 6.72
N GLN A 249 23.88 -3.46 6.57
CA GLN A 249 24.61 -3.14 5.34
C GLN A 249 24.08 -3.96 4.15
N THR A 250 23.82 -5.24 4.32
CA THR A 250 23.23 -6.08 3.26
C THR A 250 21.77 -5.71 2.99
N ASP A 251 20.95 -5.60 4.03
CA ASP A 251 19.48 -5.50 3.93
C ASP A 251 18.96 -4.08 3.65
N VAL A 252 19.78 -3.05 3.88
CA VAL A 252 19.33 -1.64 3.73
C VAL A 252 20.28 -0.81 2.87
N VAL A 253 21.60 -0.97 3.02
CA VAL A 253 22.58 -0.13 2.31
C VAL A 253 22.89 -0.68 0.92
N ASN A 254 23.18 -1.98 0.84
CA ASN A 254 23.51 -2.70 -0.38
C ASN A 254 22.28 -3.39 -0.97
N CYS A 255 21.15 -3.36 -0.26
CA CYS A 255 19.96 -4.05 -0.70
C CYS A 255 19.47 -3.42 -2.00
N ASN A 256 19.51 -4.24 -3.05
CA ASN A 256 18.76 -4.01 -4.27
C ASN A 256 17.24 -4.05 -4.06
N VAL A 257 16.73 -4.10 -2.82
CA VAL A 257 15.29 -4.04 -2.50
C VAL A 257 14.63 -2.71 -2.92
N TRP A 258 15.40 -1.69 -3.29
CA TRP A 258 14.83 -0.56 -4.05
C TRP A 258 14.23 -0.98 -5.41
N LEU A 259 14.56 -2.17 -5.96
CA LEU A 259 13.81 -2.77 -7.09
C LEU A 259 12.36 -3.09 -6.73
N LEU A 260 12.05 -3.46 -5.47
CA LEU A 260 10.70 -3.90 -5.08
C LEU A 260 9.69 -2.75 -4.99
N LEU A 261 10.15 -1.51 -4.82
CA LEU A 261 9.31 -0.33 -4.71
C LEU A 261 9.18 0.46 -6.02
N TRP A 262 9.95 0.14 -7.06
CA TRP A 262 10.10 0.98 -8.25
C TRP A 262 10.26 0.18 -9.55
N LEU A 263 9.58 -0.97 -9.64
CA LEU A 263 9.33 -1.64 -10.90
C LEU A 263 7.90 -1.31 -11.34
N SER A 264 7.79 -0.26 -12.15
CA SER A 264 6.55 0.23 -12.75
C SER A 264 6.04 -0.81 -13.76
N ALA A 265 4.81 -1.28 -13.61
CA ALA A 265 4.09 -1.90 -14.72
C ALA A 265 3.45 -0.79 -15.53
N CYS A 266 3.69 -0.74 -16.84
CA CYS A 266 3.09 0.27 -17.73
C CYS A 266 2.79 -0.34 -19.09
N LEU A 267 1.54 -0.11 -19.54
CA LEU A 267 0.99 -0.13 -20.91
C LEU A 267 0.52 -1.47 -21.51
N LEU A 268 -0.77 -1.60 -21.89
CA LEU A 268 -1.26 -1.69 -23.29
C LEU A 268 -2.80 -1.87 -23.34
N ILE A 269 -3.52 -0.99 -24.07
CA ILE A 269 -4.10 -1.17 -25.43
C ILE A 269 -5.05 -2.37 -25.54
N SER A 270 -6.36 -2.06 -25.59
CA SER A 270 -7.38 -2.96 -26.12
C SER A 270 -7.82 -2.42 -27.48
N THR A 271 -7.66 -3.23 -28.52
CA THR A 271 -8.27 -3.03 -29.85
C THR A 271 -9.77 -3.24 -29.83
#